data_AF-A0A645CGR0-F1
#
_entry.id   AF-A0A645CGR0-F1
#
_cell.length_a   1.000
_cell.length_b   1.000
_cell.length_c   1.000
_cell.angle_alpha   90.00
_cell.angle_beta   90.00
_cell.angle_gamma   90.00
#
_symmetry.space_group_name_H-M   'P 1'
#
loop_
_entity.id
_entity.type
_entity.pdbx_description
1 polymer ?
#
loop_
_entity_poly.entity_id
_entity_poly.type
_entity_poly.pdbx_seq_one_letter_code
_entity_poly.pdbx_strand_id
1 'polypeptide(L)'
;MPYPDFLSGISIFVPYVAFLIAVFSALRLAKFNVDERQTSSFVGLPTPANALFWGALIASEHGYITSSPTHVFFLIIMILLFSWLMIAEIPMFSLKFKNLSWKDNKISFIFLIVAALLLVFLGISGFSAVIAWYILLSLLTRKKK
;
A
#
# COMPACT_ATOMS: atom_id res chain seq x y z
N MET A 1 -24.49 0.43 -2.28
CA MET A 1 -23.86 -0.32 -1.18
C MET A 1 -24.71 -0.09 0.06
N PRO A 2 -25.18 -1.12 0.76
CA PRO A 2 -25.91 -0.91 2.01
C PRO A 2 -24.92 -0.33 3.03
N TYR A 3 -25.25 0.82 3.62
CA TYR A 3 -24.47 1.42 4.70
C TYR A 3 -25.07 1.00 6.05
N PRO A 4 -24.26 0.89 7.12
CA PRO A 4 -24.80 0.74 8.47
C PRO A 4 -25.77 1.89 8.78
N ASP A 5 -26.85 1.62 9.52
CA ASP A 5 -27.92 2.60 9.74
C ASP A 5 -27.43 3.93 10.32
N PHE A 6 -26.38 3.90 11.16
CA PHE A 6 -25.74 5.09 11.72
C PHE A 6 -25.00 5.95 10.67
N LEU A 7 -24.47 5.34 9.61
CA LEU A 7 -23.79 6.03 8.50
C LEU A 7 -24.75 6.52 7.41
N SER A 8 -26.03 6.12 7.45
CA SER A 8 -27.02 6.49 6.44
C SER A 8 -27.11 8.01 6.22
N GLY A 9 -27.11 8.80 7.31
CA GLY A 9 -27.18 10.26 7.28
C GLY A 9 -25.96 10.98 6.69
N ILE A 10 -24.79 10.31 6.66
CA ILE A 10 -23.54 10.85 6.08
C ILE A 10 -23.06 10.06 4.87
N SER A 11 -23.86 9.12 4.38
CA SER A 11 -23.51 8.18 3.29
C SER A 11 -23.04 8.89 2.03
N ILE A 12 -23.55 10.11 1.76
CA ILE A 12 -23.11 10.94 0.65
C ILE A 12 -21.68 11.47 0.80
N PHE A 13 -21.19 11.65 2.04
CA PHE A 13 -19.86 12.17 2.33
C PHE A 13 -18.80 11.07 2.46
N VAL A 14 -19.20 9.83 2.78
CA VAL A 14 -18.27 8.70 2.98
C VAL A 14 -17.33 8.45 1.80
N PRO A 15 -17.77 8.48 0.53
CA PRO A 15 -16.87 8.30 -0.62
C PRO A 15 -15.76 9.37 -0.70
N TYR A 16 -16.00 10.58 -0.19
CA TYR A 16 -15.00 11.65 -0.24
C TYR A 16 -13.77 11.38 0.64
N VAL A 17 -13.86 10.45 1.59
CA VAL A 17 -12.70 10.00 2.37
C VAL A 17 -11.61 9.42 1.47
N ALA A 18 -11.97 8.83 0.31
CA ALA A 18 -11.00 8.33 -0.66
C ALA A 18 -10.07 9.43 -1.23
N PHE A 19 -10.51 10.71 -1.25
CA PHE A 19 -9.66 11.82 -1.68
C PHE A 19 -8.47 12.08 -0.75
N LEU A 20 -8.48 11.56 0.49
CA LEU A 20 -7.30 11.60 1.35
C LEU A 20 -6.09 10.93 0.68
N ILE A 21 -6.31 9.87 -0.10
CA ILE A 21 -5.22 9.23 -0.86
C ILE A 21 -4.57 10.22 -1.82
N ALA A 22 -5.36 11.03 -2.53
CA ALA A 22 -4.85 12.03 -3.46
C ALA A 22 -4.11 13.16 -2.73
N VAL A 23 -4.69 13.66 -1.62
CA VAL A 23 -4.07 14.72 -0.79
C VAL A 23 -2.72 14.26 -0.24
N PHE A 24 -2.65 13.06 0.34
CA PHE A 24 -1.41 12.52 0.91
C PHE A 24 -0.39 12.13 -0.18
N SER A 25 -0.85 11.74 -1.38
CA SER A 25 0.04 11.55 -2.53
C SER A 25 0.72 12.86 -2.95
N ALA A 26 -0.03 13.97 -2.98
CA ALA A 26 0.51 15.29 -3.27
C ALA A 26 1.48 15.77 -2.16
N LEU A 27 1.13 15.57 -0.89
CA LEU A 27 1.98 15.90 0.25
C LEU A 27 3.29 15.09 0.25
N ARG A 28 3.24 13.81 -0.11
CA ARG A 28 4.44 12.99 -0.29
C ARG A 28 5.32 13.53 -1.42
N LEU A 29 4.74 13.93 -2.56
CA LEU A 29 5.49 14.51 -3.67
C LEU A 29 6.17 15.83 -3.26
N ALA A 30 5.45 16.68 -2.53
CA ALA A 30 6.01 17.92 -1.97
C ALA A 30 7.19 17.62 -1.01
N LYS A 31 7.03 16.64 -0.12
CA LYS A 31 8.10 16.21 0.80
C LYS A 31 9.31 15.66 0.04
N PHE A 32 9.08 14.85 -1.00
CA PHE A 32 10.15 14.33 -1.87
C PHE A 32 10.91 15.44 -2.61
N ASN A 33 10.20 16.48 -3.07
CA ASN A 33 10.82 17.60 -3.78
C ASN A 33 11.69 18.51 -2.90
N VAL A 34 11.45 18.53 -1.57
CA VAL A 34 12.17 19.37 -0.60
C VAL A 34 13.26 18.59 0.15
N ASP A 35 13.19 17.26 0.18
CA ASP A 35 14.11 16.42 0.94
C ASP A 35 15.39 16.07 0.16
N GLU A 36 16.49 16.79 0.44
CA GLU A 36 17.81 16.54 -0.14
C GLU A 36 18.50 15.24 0.36
N ARG A 37 17.91 14.54 1.35
CA ARG A 37 18.49 13.30 1.92
C ARG A 37 18.20 12.05 1.08
N GLN A 38 17.37 12.16 0.04
CA GLN A 38 16.90 11.04 -0.80
C GLN A 38 17.99 10.48 -1.73
N THR A 39 19.00 9.81 -1.19
CA THR A 39 20.17 9.38 -1.99
C THR A 39 20.24 7.89 -2.33
N SER A 40 19.38 7.01 -1.78
CA SER A 40 19.41 5.59 -2.20
C SER A 40 18.21 4.70 -1.86
N SER A 41 17.38 5.07 -0.89
CA SER A 41 16.20 4.29 -0.48
C SER A 41 14.99 5.21 -0.43
N PHE A 42 13.87 4.78 -1.01
CA PHE A 42 12.62 5.52 -0.88
C PHE A 42 12.22 5.58 0.60
N VAL A 43 11.80 6.77 1.04
CA VAL A 43 11.24 6.98 2.38
C VAL A 43 9.71 7.02 2.25
N GLY A 44 9.02 6.08 2.90
CA GLY A 44 7.57 5.91 2.83
C GLY A 44 7.07 5.17 1.57
N LEU A 45 5.77 4.86 1.54
CA LEU A 45 5.16 4.06 0.46
C LEU A 45 5.12 4.80 -0.88
N PRO A 46 5.67 4.22 -1.97
CA PRO A 46 5.51 4.78 -3.30
C PRO A 46 4.04 4.96 -3.70
N THR A 47 3.73 6.13 -4.24
CA THR A 47 2.41 6.45 -4.81
C THR A 47 2.00 5.45 -5.91
N PRO A 48 2.90 4.97 -6.81
CA PRO A 48 2.55 3.89 -7.72
C PRO A 48 2.18 2.58 -7.02
N ALA A 49 2.88 2.22 -5.94
CA ALA A 49 2.58 1.00 -5.18
C ALA A 49 1.24 1.09 -4.44
N ASN A 50 0.94 2.27 -3.87
CA ASN A 50 -0.36 2.55 -3.27
C ASN A 50 -1.49 2.46 -4.31
N ALA A 51 -1.30 3.08 -5.49
CA ALA A 51 -2.28 3.00 -6.57
C ALA A 51 -2.51 1.57 -7.06
N LEU A 52 -1.43 0.78 -7.18
CA LEU A 52 -1.52 -0.63 -7.56
C LEU A 52 -2.29 -1.47 -6.53
N PHE A 53 -2.07 -1.24 -5.23
CA PHE A 53 -2.81 -1.91 -4.16
C PHE A 53 -4.31 -1.65 -4.27
N TRP A 54 -4.72 -0.37 -4.34
CA TRP A 54 -6.13 0.01 -4.42
C TRP A 54 -6.77 -0.45 -5.74
N GLY A 55 -6.07 -0.30 -6.86
CA GLY A 55 -6.56 -0.75 -8.16
C GLY A 55 -6.78 -2.26 -8.20
N ALA A 56 -5.82 -3.05 -7.71
CA ALA A 56 -5.93 -4.50 -7.65
C ALA A 56 -7.05 -4.95 -6.69
N LEU A 57 -7.15 -4.33 -5.51
CA LEU A 57 -8.17 -4.65 -4.52
C LEU A 57 -9.58 -4.39 -5.06
N ILE A 58 -9.80 -3.21 -5.66
CA ILE A 58 -11.13 -2.85 -6.20
C ILE A 58 -11.47 -3.73 -7.40
N ALA A 59 -10.51 -4.04 -8.27
CA ALA A 59 -10.74 -4.86 -9.46
C ALA A 59 -11.06 -6.34 -9.13
N SER A 60 -10.55 -6.88 -8.02
CA SER A 60 -10.72 -8.28 -7.65
C SER A 60 -11.82 -8.52 -6.61
N GLU A 61 -11.92 -7.66 -5.59
CA GLU A 61 -12.74 -7.90 -4.40
C GLU A 61 -14.01 -7.04 -4.37
N HIS A 62 -14.43 -6.45 -5.49
CA HIS A 62 -15.63 -5.59 -5.52
C HIS A 62 -16.87 -6.29 -4.94
N GLY A 63 -17.10 -7.56 -5.28
CA GLY A 63 -18.23 -8.35 -4.77
C GLY A 63 -18.16 -8.57 -3.26
N TYR A 64 -16.98 -8.90 -2.73
CA TYR A 64 -16.76 -9.11 -1.30
C TYR A 64 -16.90 -7.79 -0.52
N ILE A 65 -16.30 -6.72 -1.02
CA ILE A 65 -16.36 -5.38 -0.41
C ILE A 65 -17.81 -4.91 -0.29
N THR A 66 -18.65 -5.17 -1.28
CA THR A 66 -20.07 -4.75 -1.31
C THR A 66 -21.02 -5.70 -0.60
N SER A 67 -20.55 -6.87 -0.16
CA SER A 67 -21.38 -7.92 0.45
C SER A 67 -21.91 -7.57 1.84
N SER A 68 -21.17 -6.76 2.62
CA SER A 68 -21.57 -6.36 3.97
C SER A 68 -21.42 -4.85 4.19
N PRO A 69 -22.41 -4.20 4.84
CA PRO A 69 -22.30 -2.80 5.25
C PRO A 69 -21.09 -2.50 6.15
N THR A 70 -20.63 -3.50 6.91
CA THR A 70 -19.51 -3.34 7.85
C THR A 70 -18.15 -3.17 7.16
N HIS A 71 -18.01 -3.61 5.90
CA HIS A 71 -16.77 -3.46 5.15
C HIS A 71 -16.42 -2.00 4.85
N VAL A 72 -17.39 -1.09 4.91
CA VAL A 72 -17.12 0.35 4.73
C VAL A 72 -16.17 0.89 5.81
N PHE A 73 -16.27 0.41 7.05
CA PHE A 73 -15.36 0.80 8.12
C PHE A 73 -13.95 0.28 7.88
N PHE A 74 -13.82 -0.95 7.38
CA PHE A 74 -12.54 -1.52 7.00
C PHE A 74 -11.86 -0.69 5.91
N LEU A 75 -12.61 -0.27 4.88
CA LEU A 75 -12.09 0.62 3.84
C LEU A 75 -11.63 1.96 4.39
N ILE A 76 -12.41 2.60 5.26
CA ILE A 76 -12.03 3.89 5.87
C ILE A 76 -10.73 3.75 6.68
N ILE A 77 -10.64 2.74 7.55
CA ILE A 77 -9.43 2.48 8.34
C ILE A 77 -8.23 2.25 7.43
N MET A 78 -8.41 1.49 6.35
CA MET A 78 -7.36 1.21 5.39
C MET A 78 -6.94 2.46 4.60
N ILE A 79 -7.86 3.34 4.21
CA ILE A 79 -7.54 4.64 3.59
C ILE A 79 -6.67 5.48 4.52
N LEU A 80 -7.02 5.56 5.80
CA LEU A 80 -6.25 6.32 6.79
C LEU A 80 -4.86 5.70 6.99
N LEU A 81 -4.78 4.36 7.07
CA LEU A 81 -3.53 3.64 7.20
C LEU A 81 -2.60 3.87 6.00
N PHE A 82 -3.11 3.72 4.77
CA PHE A 82 -2.30 3.93 3.55
C PHE A 82 -1.92 5.40 3.36
N SER A 83 -2.82 6.33 3.72
CA SER A 83 -2.50 7.76 3.77
C SER A 83 -1.33 8.03 4.70
N TRP A 84 -1.37 7.52 5.92
CA TRP A 84 -0.25 7.64 6.85
C TRP A 84 1.03 7.00 6.30
N LEU A 85 0.94 5.78 5.76
CA LEU A 85 2.09 5.04 5.25
C LEU A 85 2.82 5.76 4.10
N MET A 86 2.12 6.59 3.31
CA MET A 86 2.75 7.43 2.28
C MET A 86 3.63 8.55 2.84
N ILE A 87 3.34 9.06 4.03
CA ILE A 87 4.10 10.16 4.67
C ILE A 87 5.08 9.64 5.72
N ALA A 88 4.83 8.46 6.26
CA ALA A 88 5.66 7.82 7.27
C ALA A 88 7.11 7.68 6.76
N GLU A 89 8.08 8.05 7.59
CA GLU A 89 9.51 7.96 7.29
C GLU A 89 10.05 6.54 7.45
N ILE A 90 9.34 5.56 6.91
CA ILE A 90 9.75 4.18 6.94
C ILE A 90 10.65 3.95 5.73
N PRO A 91 11.95 3.63 5.92
CA PRO A 91 12.83 3.32 4.80
C PRO A 91 12.28 2.07 4.12
N MET A 92 11.82 2.24 2.88
CA MET A 92 11.27 1.15 2.11
C MET A 92 12.39 0.39 1.40
N PHE A 93 12.28 -0.94 1.46
CA PHE A 93 13.25 -1.83 0.83
C PHE A 93 13.35 -1.55 -0.68
N SER A 94 14.56 -1.23 -1.15
CA SER A 94 14.79 -0.96 -2.56
C SER A 94 15.02 -2.28 -3.30
N LEU A 95 14.19 -2.55 -4.31
CA LEU A 95 14.35 -3.67 -5.24
C LEU A 95 15.48 -3.45 -6.26
N LYS A 96 16.25 -2.35 -6.16
CA LYS A 96 17.39 -2.11 -7.05
C LYS A 96 18.51 -3.09 -6.72
N PHE A 97 18.71 -4.07 -7.59
CA PHE A 97 19.85 -4.97 -7.56
C PHE A 97 21.13 -4.16 -7.80
N LYS A 98 21.95 -3.97 -6.75
CA LYS A 98 23.28 -3.35 -6.91
C LYS A 98 24.34 -4.35 -7.40
N ASN A 99 24.19 -5.63 -7.06
CA ASN A 99 25.05 -6.74 -7.50
C ASN A 99 24.19 -8.00 -7.64
N LEU A 100 24.52 -8.93 -8.54
CA LEU A 100 23.81 -10.23 -8.67
C LEU A 100 24.22 -11.26 -7.59
N SER A 101 24.93 -10.80 -6.54
CA SER A 101 25.41 -11.63 -5.43
C SER A 101 24.23 -12.06 -4.55
N TRP A 102 24.05 -13.37 -4.41
CA TRP A 102 23.02 -14.00 -3.59
C TRP A 102 23.11 -13.63 -2.10
N LYS A 103 24.31 -13.32 -1.60
CA LYS A 103 24.51 -12.95 -0.19
C LYS A 103 23.97 -11.56 0.15
N ASP A 104 24.02 -10.63 -0.80
CA ASP A 104 23.68 -9.22 -0.57
C ASP A 104 22.18 -8.94 -0.79
N ASN A 105 21.50 -9.74 -1.64
CA ASN A 105 20.12 -9.50 -2.04
C ASN A 105 19.12 -10.57 -1.57
N LYS A 106 19.43 -11.32 -0.51
CA LYS A 106 18.54 -12.39 -0.01
C LYS A 106 17.09 -11.93 0.18
N ILE A 107 16.89 -10.71 0.68
CA ILE A 107 15.58 -10.13 0.94
C ILE A 107 14.82 -9.84 -0.37
N SER A 108 15.49 -9.33 -1.42
CA SER A 108 14.90 -9.13 -2.74
C SER A 108 14.47 -10.46 -3.37
N PHE A 109 15.31 -11.50 -3.26
CA PHE A 109 15.01 -12.82 -3.81
C PHE A 109 13.81 -13.48 -3.11
N ILE A 110 13.77 -13.43 -1.77
CA ILE A 110 12.62 -13.93 -1.01
C ILE A 110 11.35 -13.17 -1.38
N PHE A 111 11.42 -11.84 -1.47
CA PHE A 111 10.30 -11.02 -1.90
C PHE A 111 9.79 -11.44 -3.28
N LEU A 112 10.68 -11.61 -4.26
CA LEU A 112 10.32 -11.92 -5.64
C LEU A 112 9.73 -13.33 -5.79
N ILE A 113 10.27 -14.32 -5.08
CA ILE A 113 9.72 -15.69 -5.06
C ILE A 113 8.31 -15.69 -4.45
N VAL A 114 8.13 -15.08 -3.29
CA VAL A 114 6.82 -15.00 -2.64
C VAL A 114 5.83 -14.21 -3.50
N ALA A 115 6.29 -13.12 -4.12
CA ALA A 115 5.44 -12.33 -5.02
C ALA A 115 4.99 -13.11 -6.25
N ALA A 116 5.89 -13.90 -6.87
CA ALA A 116 5.53 -14.76 -7.98
C ALA A 116 4.50 -15.82 -7.57
N LEU A 117 4.67 -16.46 -6.40
CA LEU A 117 3.70 -17.42 -5.88
C LEU A 117 2.34 -16.75 -5.63
N LEU A 118 2.31 -15.59 -4.97
CA LEU A 118 1.07 -14.85 -4.73
C LEU A 118 0.35 -14.49 -6.05
N LEU A 119 1.08 -14.05 -7.07
CA LEU A 119 0.49 -13.72 -8.37
C LEU A 119 -0.05 -14.95 -9.10
N VAL A 120 0.63 -16.11 -9.02
CA VAL A 120 0.18 -17.35 -9.66
C VAL A 120 -1.08 -17.89 -8.98
N PHE A 121 -1.15 -17.85 -7.65
CA PHE A 121 -2.30 -18.40 -6.91
C PHE A 121 -3.51 -17.46 -6.85
N LEU A 122 -3.29 -16.14 -6.75
CA LEU A 122 -4.37 -15.16 -6.53
C LEU A 122 -4.71 -14.33 -7.79
N GLY A 123 -3.91 -14.38 -8.85
CA GLY A 123 -4.14 -13.60 -10.06
C GLY A 123 -4.13 -12.09 -9.80
N ILE A 124 -5.24 -11.41 -10.08
CA ILE A 124 -5.36 -9.94 -9.96
C ILE A 124 -5.29 -9.48 -8.49
N SER A 125 -5.91 -10.20 -7.55
CA SER A 125 -5.80 -9.87 -6.11
C SER A 125 -4.39 -10.11 -5.57
N GLY A 126 -3.59 -10.93 -6.29
CA GLY A 126 -2.17 -11.16 -6.01
C GLY A 126 -1.36 -9.87 -5.98
N PHE A 127 -1.66 -8.87 -6.80
CA PHE A 127 -0.96 -7.58 -6.75
C PHE A 127 -1.19 -6.84 -5.42
N SER A 128 -2.42 -6.86 -4.90
CA SER A 128 -2.74 -6.27 -3.60
C SER A 128 -2.00 -7.01 -2.47
N ALA A 129 -2.01 -8.35 -2.52
CA ALA A 129 -1.30 -9.20 -1.56
C ALA A 129 0.22 -8.98 -1.60
N VAL A 130 0.81 -8.79 -2.79
CA VAL A 130 2.23 -8.48 -2.97
C VAL A 130 2.61 -7.16 -2.33
N ILE A 131 1.78 -6.12 -2.45
CA ILE A 131 2.04 -4.83 -1.81
C ILE A 131 1.90 -4.95 -0.28
N ALA A 132 0.89 -5.67 0.22
CA ALA A 132 0.79 -5.94 1.66
C ALA A 132 2.04 -6.68 2.18
N TRP A 133 2.50 -7.71 1.46
CA TRP A 133 3.73 -8.43 1.77
C TRP A 133 4.96 -7.53 1.75
N TYR A 134 5.07 -6.65 0.74
CA TYR A 134 6.14 -5.67 0.64
C TYR A 134 6.22 -4.76 1.86
N ILE A 135 5.07 -4.23 2.31
CA ILE A 135 4.98 -3.36 3.48
C ILE A 135 5.40 -4.11 4.75
N LEU A 136 4.90 -5.34 4.93
CA LEU A 136 5.28 -6.19 6.08
C LEU A 136 6.77 -6.48 6.11
N LEU A 137 7.34 -6.92 4.98
CA LEU A 137 8.77 -7.20 4.86
C LEU A 137 9.61 -5.96 5.16
N SER A 138 9.17 -4.79 4.69
CA SER A 138 9.85 -3.51 4.93
C SER A 138 9.79 -3.08 6.40
N LEU A 139 8.68 -3.34 7.09
CA LEU A 139 8.54 -3.09 8.53
C LEU A 139 9.42 -4.02 9.36
N LEU A 140 9.51 -5.30 8.99
CA LEU A 140 10.35 -6.31 9.66
C LEU A 140 11.85 -6.09 9.41
N THR A 141 12.20 -5.67 8.19
CA THR A 141 13.59 -5.41 7.78
C THR A 141 14.07 -4.04 8.25
N ARG A 142 13.21 -3.24 8.90
CA ARG A 142 13.58 -1.95 9.49
C ARG A 142 14.73 -2.17 10.47
N LYS A 143 15.96 -1.91 10.02
CA LYS A 143 17.10 -1.76 10.92
C LYS A 143 16.76 -0.59 11.85
N LYS A 144 16.51 -0.90 13.13
CA LYS A 144 16.68 0.08 14.21
C LYS A 144 18.11 0.59 14.08
N LYS A 145 18.27 1.80 13.55
CA LYS A 145 19.45 2.61 13.84
C LYS A 145 19.27 3.15 15.25
#